data_AF-A0A1W9VYL8-F1
#
_entry.id   AF-A0A1W9VYL8-F1
#
_cell.length_a   1.000
_cell.length_b   1.000
_cell.length_c   1.000
_cell.angle_alpha   90.00
_cell.angle_beta   90.00
_cell.angle_gamma   90.00
#
_symmetry.space_group_name_H-M   'P 1'
#
loop_
_entity.id
_entity.type
_entity.pdbx_description
1 polymer ?
#
loop_
_entity_poly.entity_id
_entity_poly.type
_entity_poly.pdbx_seq_one_letter_code
_entity_poly.pdbx_strand_id
1 'polypeptide(L)'
;MYFKQLFYVVLLLSLFVISSCGQSTSQPSPAESEPTGQILLYTSVPQTIIDQVQADFHSKFSHITLEIYREGTSMLVSTLQAEHESGQTKADMVWVADPSTYVFHAWTKK
;
A
#
# COMPACT_ATOMS: atom_id res chain seq x y z
N MET A 1 -57.80 -17.67 6.67
CA MET A 1 -57.41 -18.07 8.05
C MET A 1 -55.93 -18.52 8.18
N TYR A 2 -55.15 -18.63 7.09
CA TYR A 2 -53.71 -18.96 7.14
C TYR A 2 -52.75 -17.75 7.09
N PHE A 3 -53.23 -16.57 6.71
CA PHE A 3 -52.38 -15.37 6.60
C PHE A 3 -51.91 -14.81 7.96
N LYS A 4 -52.71 -14.99 9.03
CA LYS A 4 -52.29 -14.63 10.41
C LYS A 4 -51.31 -15.66 11.00
N GLN A 5 -51.41 -16.94 10.63
CA GLN A 5 -50.48 -17.99 11.08
C GLN A 5 -49.09 -17.84 10.42
N LEU A 6 -49.05 -17.36 9.18
CA LEU A 6 -47.80 -17.07 8.47
C LEU A 6 -47.03 -15.88 9.08
N PHE A 7 -47.74 -14.90 9.65
CA PHE A 7 -47.14 -13.74 10.31
C PHE A 7 -46.48 -14.10 11.66
N TYR A 8 -47.05 -15.06 12.40
CA TYR A 8 -46.50 -15.53 13.68
C TYR A 8 -45.24 -16.39 13.52
N VAL A 9 -45.12 -17.14 12.42
CA VAL A 9 -43.93 -17.97 12.13
C VAL A 9 -42.70 -17.11 11.79
N VAL A 10 -42.90 -15.96 11.14
CA VAL A 10 -41.83 -14.99 10.85
C VAL A 10 -41.42 -14.19 12.10
N LEU A 11 -42.37 -13.92 13.01
CA LEU A 11 -42.11 -13.24 14.28
C LEU A 11 -41.40 -14.13 15.33
N LEU A 12 -41.59 -15.46 15.26
CA LEU A 12 -40.93 -16.43 16.16
C LEU A 12 -39.54 -16.87 15.68
N LEU A 13 -39.17 -16.61 14.42
CA LEU A 13 -37.88 -16.97 13.85
C LEU A 13 -36.75 -15.98 14.21
N SER A 14 -37.08 -14.81 14.77
CA SER A 14 -36.13 -13.74 15.10
C SER A 14 -35.57 -13.80 16.53
N LEU A 15 -36.00 -14.76 17.36
CA LEU A 15 -35.55 -14.88 18.76
C LEU A 15 -34.43 -15.91 19.01
N PHE A 16 -33.88 -16.56 17.97
CA PHE A 16 -32.88 -17.63 18.13
C PHE A 16 -31.42 -17.25 17.80
N VAL A 17 -31.11 -15.97 17.57
CA VAL A 17 -29.73 -15.53 17.20
C VAL A 17 -29.11 -14.62 18.27
N ILE A 18 -29.28 -14.96 19.54
CA ILE A 18 -28.53 -14.32 20.64
C ILE A 18 -28.02 -15.38 21.63
N SER A 19 -27.31 -16.37 21.10
CA SER A 19 -26.42 -17.22 21.89
C SER A 19 -25.31 -17.76 20.99
N SER A 20 -24.39 -16.88 20.65
CA SER A 20 -23.00 -17.32 20.48
C SER A 20 -22.12 -16.40 21.31
N CYS A 21 -21.47 -17.05 22.26
CA CYS A 21 -20.65 -16.52 23.31
C CYS A 21 -19.66 -15.48 22.78
N GLY A 22 -19.59 -14.34 23.47
CA GLY A 22 -18.40 -13.50 23.47
C GLY A 22 -17.21 -14.30 23.97
N GLN A 23 -16.47 -14.89 23.05
CA GLN A 23 -15.06 -15.15 23.21
C GLN A 23 -14.33 -13.99 22.55
N SER A 24 -14.01 -12.97 23.34
CA SER A 24 -12.78 -12.22 23.11
C SER A 24 -11.65 -13.23 23.29
N THR A 25 -11.40 -14.04 22.26
CA THR A 25 -10.07 -14.55 22.03
C THR A 25 -9.22 -13.30 21.93
N SER A 26 -8.46 -13.02 22.99
CA SER A 26 -7.20 -12.34 22.88
C SER A 26 -6.35 -13.21 21.97
N GLN A 27 -6.62 -13.11 20.66
CA GLN A 27 -5.75 -13.59 19.63
C GLN A 27 -4.40 -12.97 19.99
N PRO A 28 -3.35 -13.76 20.23
CA PRO A 28 -2.02 -13.21 20.30
C PRO A 28 -1.89 -12.42 19.01
N SER A 29 -1.81 -11.09 19.12
CA SER A 29 -1.36 -10.29 17.99
C SER A 29 -0.10 -11.00 17.52
N PRO A 30 0.00 -11.41 16.24
CA PRO A 30 1.29 -11.78 15.71
C PRO A 30 2.23 -10.69 16.17
N ALA A 31 3.33 -11.06 16.85
CA ALA A 31 4.38 -10.10 17.12
C ALA A 31 4.67 -9.45 15.78
N GLU A 32 4.32 -8.16 15.66
CA GLU A 32 4.42 -7.43 14.41
C GLU A 32 5.91 -7.37 14.13
N SER A 33 6.38 -8.28 13.27
CA SER A 33 7.78 -8.36 12.92
C SER A 33 8.14 -7.03 12.29
N GLU A 34 9.16 -6.37 12.85
CA GLU A 34 9.68 -5.11 12.31
C GLU A 34 9.88 -5.25 10.79
N PRO A 35 9.36 -4.31 9.98
CA PRO A 35 9.44 -4.40 8.53
C PRO A 35 10.91 -4.41 8.09
N THR A 36 11.27 -5.42 7.29
CA THR A 36 12.62 -5.59 6.75
C THR A 36 12.59 -5.61 5.23
N GLY A 37 13.66 -5.17 4.57
CA GLY A 37 13.79 -5.34 3.13
C GLY A 37 14.51 -4.19 2.45
N GLN A 38 14.22 -4.01 1.17
CA GLN A 38 14.78 -2.97 0.35
C GLN A 38 13.66 -2.21 -0.36
N ILE A 39 13.84 -0.89 -0.50
CA ILE A 39 12.94 -0.01 -1.23
C ILE A 39 13.79 0.77 -2.22
N LEU A 40 13.47 0.68 -3.50
CA LEU A 40 14.11 1.47 -4.56
C LEU A 40 13.29 2.72 -4.86
N LEU A 41 13.84 3.88 -4.52
CA LEU A 41 13.25 5.19 -4.74
C LEU A 41 13.85 5.87 -5.97
N TYR A 42 13.00 6.19 -6.95
CA TYR A 42 13.35 7.02 -8.09
C TYR A 42 13.02 8.49 -7.78
N THR A 43 13.99 9.40 -7.92
CA THR A 43 13.76 10.80 -7.56
C THR A 43 14.56 11.83 -8.34
N SER A 44 13.97 13.01 -8.57
CA SER A 44 14.64 14.19 -9.12
C SER A 44 15.02 15.25 -8.07
N VAL A 45 14.74 14.99 -6.79
CA VAL A 45 15.09 15.87 -5.65
C VAL A 45 16.61 15.99 -5.52
N PRO A 46 17.23 17.20 -5.38
CA PRO A 46 18.68 17.46 -5.20
C PRO A 46 19.46 16.53 -4.25
N GLN A 47 20.75 16.27 -4.55
CA GLN A 47 21.47 15.12 -3.96
C GLN A 47 21.67 15.34 -2.47
N THR A 48 22.05 16.57 -2.14
CA THR A 48 22.18 17.06 -0.77
C THR A 48 20.92 16.88 0.07
N ILE A 49 19.73 16.97 -0.54
CA ILE A 49 18.45 16.78 0.17
C ILE A 49 18.15 15.29 0.33
N ILE A 50 18.30 14.51 -0.75
CA ILE A 50 17.91 13.11 -0.70
C ILE A 50 18.87 12.26 0.15
N ASP A 51 20.16 12.59 0.19
CA ASP A 51 21.13 11.94 1.09
C ASP A 51 20.76 12.16 2.56
N GLN A 52 20.30 13.37 2.91
CA GLN A 52 19.82 13.66 4.26
C GLN A 52 18.57 12.84 4.58
N VAL A 53 17.62 12.74 3.66
CA VAL A 53 16.43 11.90 3.83
C VAL A 53 16.80 10.43 3.99
N GLN A 54 17.77 9.93 3.21
CA GLN A 54 18.25 8.55 3.31
C GLN A 54 18.89 8.27 4.67
N ALA A 55 19.71 9.19 5.18
CA ALA A 55 20.30 9.07 6.51
C ALA A 55 19.24 9.09 7.63
N ASP A 56 18.29 10.03 7.55
CA ASP A 56 17.19 10.14 8.52
C ASP A 56 16.27 8.90 8.47
N PHE A 57 16.04 8.35 7.27
CA PHE A 57 15.29 7.12 7.08
C PHE A 57 16.01 5.93 7.71
N HIS A 58 17.30 5.76 7.43
CA HIS A 58 18.10 4.66 7.99
C HIS A 58 18.21 4.72 9.52
N SER A 59 18.30 5.93 10.09
CA SER A 59 18.29 6.14 11.54
C SER A 59 16.99 5.64 12.21
N LYS A 60 15.85 5.79 11.54
CA LYS A 60 14.53 5.35 12.03
C LYS A 60 14.22 3.89 11.68
N PHE A 61 14.68 3.43 10.53
CA PHE A 61 14.35 2.14 9.93
C PHE A 61 15.63 1.39 9.53
N SER A 62 16.44 1.01 10.52
CA SER A 62 17.73 0.34 10.27
C SER A 62 17.62 -1.02 9.56
N HIS A 63 16.45 -1.66 9.63
CA HIS A 63 16.15 -2.94 8.99
C HIS A 63 15.70 -2.82 7.52
N ILE A 64 15.53 -1.59 7.01
CA ILE A 64 15.13 -1.32 5.64
C ILE A 64 16.26 -0.58 4.91
N THR A 65 16.69 -1.13 3.79
CA THR A 65 17.62 -0.47 2.88
C THR A 65 16.84 0.42 1.90
N LEU A 66 16.95 1.73 2.06
CA LEU A 66 16.44 2.68 1.06
C LEU A 66 17.52 2.89 -0.02
N GLU A 67 17.33 2.31 -1.19
CA GLU A 67 18.15 2.57 -2.37
C GLU A 67 17.60 3.76 -3.15
N ILE A 68 18.49 4.60 -3.68
CA ILE A 68 18.11 5.83 -4.36
C ILE A 68 18.68 5.83 -5.77
N TYR A 69 17.79 5.84 -6.74
CA TYR A 69 18.10 6.11 -8.14
C TYR A 69 17.71 7.55 -8.45
N ARG A 70 18.74 8.39 -8.61
CA ARG A 70 18.57 9.82 -8.69
C ARG A 70 18.94 10.32 -10.07
N GLU A 71 17.97 10.93 -10.74
CA GLU A 71 18.14 11.43 -12.10
C GLU A 71 17.28 12.68 -12.35
N GLY A 72 17.56 13.39 -13.44
CA GLY A 72 16.68 14.49 -13.88
C GLY A 72 15.27 13.98 -14.22
N THR A 73 14.24 14.82 -14.01
CA THR A 73 12.83 14.44 -14.28
C THR A 73 12.64 13.84 -15.68
N SER A 74 13.20 14.46 -16.73
CA SER A 74 13.08 13.94 -18.10
C SER A 74 13.69 12.54 -18.26
N MET A 75 14.84 12.29 -17.64
CA MET A 75 15.50 10.98 -17.70
C MET A 75 14.67 9.94 -16.94
N LEU A 76 14.18 10.26 -15.75
CA LEU A 76 13.30 9.36 -14.99
C LEU A 76 12.03 9.00 -15.76
N VAL A 77 11.41 9.95 -16.47
CA VAL A 77 10.25 9.67 -17.33
C VAL A 77 10.63 8.67 -18.42
N SER A 78 11.75 8.89 -19.12
CA SER A 78 12.21 7.96 -20.15
C SER A 78 12.54 6.58 -19.59
N THR A 79 13.21 6.50 -18.42
CA THR A 79 13.50 5.23 -17.75
C THR A 79 12.22 4.49 -17.37
N LEU A 80 11.28 5.16 -16.70
CA LEU A 80 10.02 4.54 -16.29
C LEU A 80 9.15 4.13 -17.49
N GLN A 81 9.16 4.89 -18.57
CA GLN A 81 8.47 4.51 -19.80
C GLN A 81 9.09 3.25 -20.42
N ALA A 82 10.42 3.18 -20.54
CA ALA A 82 11.10 2.01 -21.07
C ALA A 82 10.88 0.77 -20.20
N GLU A 83 10.92 0.93 -18.87
CA GLU A 83 10.60 -0.13 -17.90
C GLU A 83 9.16 -0.62 -18.05
N HIS A 84 8.19 0.30 -18.16
CA HIS A 84 6.80 -0.04 -18.41
C HIS A 84 6.60 -0.80 -19.73
N GLU A 85 7.21 -0.33 -20.82
CA GLU A 85 7.17 -1.00 -22.13
C GLU A 85 7.81 -2.39 -22.10
N SER A 86 8.82 -2.60 -21.25
CA SER A 86 9.43 -3.92 -21.01
C SER A 86 8.60 -4.85 -20.14
N GLY A 87 7.48 -4.36 -19.58
CA GLY A 87 6.57 -5.12 -18.74
C GLY A 87 6.94 -5.18 -17.26
N GLN A 88 7.97 -4.45 -16.82
CA GLN A 88 8.39 -4.41 -15.43
C GLN A 88 8.94 -3.05 -15.03
N THR A 89 8.28 -2.40 -14.07
CA THR A 89 8.82 -1.23 -13.35
C THR A 89 9.64 -1.72 -12.15
N LYS A 90 10.86 -1.20 -12.02
CA LYS A 90 11.77 -1.57 -10.93
C LYS A 90 11.60 -0.69 -9.69
N ALA A 91 11.16 0.55 -9.88
CA ALA A 91 10.96 1.49 -8.79
C ALA A 91 9.81 1.04 -7.89
N ASP A 92 10.06 0.95 -6.58
CA ASP A 92 9.03 0.76 -5.57
C ASP A 92 8.31 2.08 -5.26
N MET A 93 9.05 3.20 -5.34
CA MET A 93 8.53 4.53 -5.09
C MET A 93 9.12 5.55 -6.06
N VAL A 94 8.30 6.54 -6.43
CA VAL A 94 8.74 7.68 -7.25
C VAL A 94 8.44 8.97 -6.48
N TRP A 95 9.46 9.80 -6.26
CA TRP A 95 9.31 11.11 -5.66
C TRP A 95 9.85 12.21 -6.57
N VAL A 96 8.93 13.01 -7.10
CA VAL A 96 9.19 14.07 -8.07
C VAL A 96 8.39 15.31 -7.69
N ALA A 97 8.77 16.48 -8.23
CA ALA A 97 8.10 17.74 -7.96
C ALA A 97 6.64 17.76 -8.47
N ASP A 98 6.40 17.19 -9.65
CA ASP A 98 5.07 17.08 -10.25
C ASP A 98 4.77 15.62 -10.61
N PRO A 99 3.91 14.92 -9.87
CA PRO A 99 3.55 13.54 -10.17
C PRO A 99 2.79 13.40 -11.49
N SER A 100 2.08 14.45 -11.95
CA SER A 100 1.28 14.41 -13.18
C SER A 100 2.13 14.06 -14.41
N THR A 101 3.42 14.38 -14.36
CA THR A 101 4.42 14.02 -15.37
C THR A 101 4.47 12.50 -15.65
N TYR A 102 4.09 11.65 -14.68
CA TYR A 102 4.20 10.19 -14.76
C TYR A 102 2.84 9.47 -14.84
N VAL A 103 1.73 10.10 -14.44
CA VAL A 103 0.40 9.46 -14.34
C VAL A 103 -0.24 9.17 -15.72
N PHE A 104 0.17 9.85 -16.79
CA PHE A 104 -0.51 9.75 -18.08
C PHE A 104 -0.10 8.56 -18.95
N HIS A 105 1.05 7.93 -18.73
CA HIS A 105 1.57 6.90 -19.66
C HIS A 105 1.74 5.51 -19.03
N ALA A 106 2.10 5.41 -17.74
CA ALA A 106 2.49 4.12 -17.15
C ALA A 106 1.38 3.36 -16.38
N TRP A 107 0.27 4.02 -15.98
CA TRP A 107 -0.64 3.45 -14.97
C TRP A 107 -2.13 3.51 -15.30
N THR A 108 -2.53 4.17 -16.39
CA THR A 108 -3.96 4.45 -16.69
C THR A 108 -4.51 3.65 -17.88
N LYS A 109 -3.69 2.86 -18.57
CA LYS A 109 -4.17 1.91 -19.59
C LYS A 109 -4.28 0.50 -19.00
N LYS A 110 -5.42 0.22 -18.37
CA LYS A 110 -6.00 -1.12 -18.36
C LYS A 110 -6.92 -1.28 -19.57
#